data_AF-A0A2G9M709-F1
#
_entry.id   AF-A0A2G9M709-F1
#
_cell.length_a   1.000
_cell.length_b   1.000
_cell.length_c   1.000
_cell.angle_alpha   90.00
_cell.angle_beta   90.00
_cell.angle_gamma   90.00
#
_symmetry.space_group_name_H-M   'P 1'
#
loop_
_entity.id
_entity.type
_entity.pdbx_description
1 polymer ?
#
loop_
_entity_poly.entity_id
_entity_poly.type
_entity_poly.pdbx_seq_one_letter_code
_entity_poly.pdbx_strand_id
1 'polypeptide(L)'
;MLRRTAVLLIAVLIVSTVSFVMALEDTSSSGYTGYSSRERRATDPYSRVQYFGYDYVRPLTNYGSKGPRLTTQGAKGDSGAAFTLDTSDFSSRGRDPSRISNFDPGMKGSDRVDIVVNLFPAEVVNQVVAGISTISKGTVRVLSQGNQYGSGSSSPYRSVEVYLQSRNLPPLGSENYYEVWLVDTSSGYPISLGLMESGIGSTAQLRFQLNGELKGDAIMVTVEPFPDIDPRPTENVVLYGEIGQTRKQVNMPASFAMVMAR
;
A
#
# COMPACT_ATOMS: atom_id res chain seq x y z
N MET A 1 51.11 -8.60 -27.73
CA MET A 1 49.68 -8.28 -27.53
C MET A 1 49.18 -8.65 -26.14
N LEU A 2 49.41 -9.89 -25.67
CA LEU A 2 48.89 -10.40 -24.38
C LEU A 2 49.15 -9.52 -23.14
N ARG A 3 50.36 -8.92 -23.04
CA ARG A 3 50.71 -8.06 -21.89
C ARG A 3 49.86 -6.77 -21.82
N ARG A 4 49.52 -6.18 -22.98
CA ARG A 4 48.74 -4.94 -23.03
C ARG A 4 47.27 -5.19 -22.72
N THR A 5 46.72 -6.32 -23.20
CA THR A 5 45.34 -6.72 -22.91
C THR A 5 45.15 -7.10 -21.43
N ALA A 6 46.13 -7.77 -20.81
CA ALA A 6 46.07 -8.10 -19.39
C ALA A 6 46.09 -6.85 -18.49
N VAL A 7 46.93 -5.86 -18.79
CA VAL A 7 46.99 -4.60 -18.02
C VAL A 7 45.67 -3.83 -18.14
N LEU A 8 45.04 -3.82 -19.31
CA LEU A 8 43.79 -3.11 -19.54
C LEU A 8 42.62 -3.76 -18.79
N LEU A 9 42.55 -5.10 -18.75
CA LEU A 9 41.55 -5.83 -17.97
C LEU A 9 41.69 -5.58 -16.46
N ILE A 10 42.92 -5.56 -15.95
CA ILE A 10 43.16 -5.26 -14.52
C ILE A 10 42.73 -3.83 -14.19
N ALA A 11 43.02 -2.86 -15.05
CA ALA A 11 42.60 -1.48 -14.83
C ALA A 11 41.07 -1.33 -14.79
N VAL A 12 40.34 -2.00 -15.69
CA VAL A 12 38.87 -1.99 -15.69
C VAL A 12 38.31 -2.67 -14.43
N LEU A 13 38.91 -3.78 -13.99
CA LEU A 13 38.50 -4.46 -12.77
C LEU A 13 38.67 -3.55 -11.54
N ILE A 14 39.80 -2.86 -11.43
CA ILE A 14 40.07 -1.94 -10.31
C ILE A 14 39.05 -0.79 -10.31
N VAL A 15 38.81 -0.15 -11.47
CA VAL A 15 37.84 0.95 -11.57
C VAL A 15 36.43 0.49 -11.18
N SER A 16 36.00 -0.68 -11.66
CA SER A 16 34.68 -1.22 -11.33
C SER A 16 34.52 -1.57 -9.85
N THR A 17 35.55 -2.12 -9.19
CA THR A 17 35.51 -2.40 -7.75
C THR A 17 35.44 -1.13 -6.90
N VAL A 18 36.15 -0.06 -7.28
CA VAL A 18 36.08 1.23 -6.56
C VAL A 18 34.69 1.85 -6.67
N SER A 19 34.09 1.85 -7.87
CA SER A 19 32.72 2.36 -8.06
C SER A 19 31.68 1.56 -7.27
N PHE A 20 31.85 0.25 -7.15
CA PHE A 20 30.94 -0.61 -6.39
C PHE A 20 31.02 -0.37 -4.88
N VAL A 21 32.23 -0.16 -4.33
CA VAL A 21 32.42 0.15 -2.90
C VAL A 21 31.79 1.51 -2.54
N MET A 22 31.95 2.52 -3.39
CA MET A 22 31.32 3.83 -3.15
C MET A 22 29.78 3.76 -3.18
N ALA A 23 29.22 2.96 -4.09
CA ALA A 23 27.76 2.74 -4.15
C ALA A 23 27.23 1.98 -2.91
N LEU A 24 28.02 1.08 -2.33
CA LEU A 24 27.69 0.41 -1.07
C LEU A 24 27.73 1.36 0.13
N GLU A 25 28.64 2.32 0.15
CA GLU A 25 28.72 3.33 1.21
C GLU A 25 27.48 4.26 1.20
N ASP A 26 27.02 4.68 0.00
CA ASP A 26 25.82 5.51 -0.16
C ASP A 26 24.50 4.77 0.17
N THR A 27 24.47 3.45 0.01
CA THR A 27 23.29 2.64 0.36
C THR A 27 23.24 2.26 1.84
N SER A 28 24.35 2.40 2.57
CA SER A 28 24.42 2.04 4.00
C SER A 28 23.95 3.14 4.97
N SER A 29 23.75 4.39 4.52
CA SER A 29 23.31 5.46 5.43
C SER A 29 22.25 6.44 4.91
N SER A 30 21.70 6.25 3.70
CA SER A 30 20.67 7.12 3.11
C SER A 30 19.24 6.56 3.19
N GLY A 31 18.99 5.59 4.08
CA GLY A 31 17.68 5.51 4.69
C GLY A 31 17.40 6.84 5.41
N TYR A 32 16.14 7.29 5.40
CA TYR A 32 15.60 8.55 5.95
C TYR A 32 15.90 8.83 7.45
N THR A 33 16.88 8.14 8.04
CA THR A 33 17.13 7.99 9.47
C THR A 33 18.62 8.13 9.87
N GLY A 34 19.56 8.39 8.96
CA GLY A 34 21.00 8.42 9.25
C GLY A 34 21.59 9.83 9.42
N TYR A 35 22.23 10.10 10.57
CA TYR A 35 23.18 11.18 10.96
C TYR A 35 22.96 12.62 10.42
N SER A 36 22.83 12.80 9.10
CA SER A 36 22.57 14.07 8.41
C SER A 36 21.31 14.80 8.91
N SER A 37 20.24 14.07 9.26
CA SER A 37 19.02 14.68 9.82
C SER A 37 19.22 15.21 11.24
N ARG A 38 20.13 14.58 11.99
CA ARG A 38 20.52 15.00 13.35
C ARG A 38 21.40 16.24 13.30
N GLU A 39 22.37 16.27 12.40
CA GLU A 39 23.21 17.45 12.19
C GLU A 39 22.40 18.64 11.65
N ARG A 40 21.52 18.44 10.67
CA ARG A 40 20.64 19.52 10.17
C ARG A 40 19.78 20.13 11.27
N ARG A 41 19.31 19.36 12.26
CA ARG A 41 18.56 19.90 13.41
C ARG A 41 19.44 20.57 14.45
N ALA A 42 20.71 20.18 14.55
CA ALA A 42 21.67 20.80 15.45
C ALA A 42 22.20 22.13 14.90
N THR A 43 22.29 22.26 13.58
CA THR A 43 22.78 23.47 12.88
C THR A 43 21.67 24.33 12.27
N ASP A 44 20.40 23.93 12.41
CA ASP A 44 19.25 24.75 12.00
C ASP A 44 19.29 26.10 12.74
N PRO A 45 19.25 27.26 12.04
CA PRO A 45 19.15 28.57 12.68
C PRO A 45 17.89 28.76 13.54
N TYR A 46 16.88 27.89 13.36
CA TYR A 46 15.70 27.80 14.22
C TYR A 46 15.81 26.76 15.33
N SER A 47 17.00 26.17 15.52
CA SER A 47 17.24 25.22 16.60
C SER A 47 17.13 25.91 17.96
N ARG A 48 16.53 25.19 18.90
CA ARG A 48 16.22 25.66 20.26
C ARG A 48 17.45 26.18 21.02
N VAL A 49 18.65 25.71 20.69
CA VAL A 49 19.90 26.09 21.34
C VAL A 49 20.26 27.55 21.05
N GLN A 50 20.01 28.03 19.83
CA GLN A 50 20.38 29.39 19.43
C GLN A 50 19.46 30.46 20.04
N TYR A 51 18.18 30.15 20.25
CA TYR A 51 17.21 31.11 20.81
C TYR A 51 17.17 31.17 22.34
N PHE A 52 17.48 30.06 23.03
CA PHE A 52 17.28 29.98 24.48
C PHE A 52 18.57 29.76 25.28
N GLY A 53 19.72 29.52 24.61
CA GLY A 53 20.99 29.25 25.28
C GLY A 53 21.08 27.83 25.86
N TYR A 54 22.30 27.38 26.16
CA TYR A 54 22.55 26.04 26.68
C TYR A 54 21.98 25.82 28.09
N ASP A 55 21.80 26.90 28.85
CA ASP A 55 21.40 26.85 30.26
C ASP A 55 19.88 26.97 30.50
N TYR A 56 19.08 27.05 29.43
CA TYR A 56 17.62 27.09 29.57
C TYR A 56 17.04 25.73 29.97
N VAL A 57 17.01 25.49 31.28
CA VAL A 57 16.34 24.37 31.92
C VAL A 57 14.94 24.83 32.36
N ARG A 58 13.89 24.33 31.70
CA ARG A 58 12.52 24.52 32.22
C ARG A 58 12.34 23.69 33.50
N PRO A 59 11.99 24.29 34.64
CA PRO A 59 11.82 23.58 35.91
C PRO A 59 10.56 22.70 35.96
N LEU A 60 9.62 22.88 35.03
CA LEU A 60 8.45 22.02 34.85
C LEU A 60 8.83 20.81 33.99
N THR A 61 9.55 19.88 34.61
CA THR A 61 9.89 18.59 34.02
C THR A 61 8.63 17.76 33.86
N ASN A 62 8.39 17.30 32.62
CA ASN A 62 7.44 16.25 32.17
C ASN A 62 6.21 16.68 31.36
N TYR A 63 5.95 17.99 31.16
CA TYR A 63 4.93 18.41 30.20
C TYR A 63 5.55 18.84 28.86
N GLY A 64 5.39 17.99 27.83
CA GLY A 64 5.46 18.39 26.43
C GLY A 64 6.84 18.79 25.86
N SER A 65 7.96 18.51 26.52
CA SER A 65 9.27 18.77 25.92
C SER A 65 9.57 17.74 24.81
N LYS A 66 9.35 18.11 23.55
CA LYS A 66 9.92 17.40 22.40
C LYS A 66 11.41 17.72 22.31
N GLY A 67 12.23 16.88 22.91
CA GLY A 67 13.68 16.96 22.77
C GLY A 67 14.31 15.64 23.20
N PRO A 68 15.24 15.06 22.43
CA PRO A 68 15.95 13.86 22.84
C PRO A 68 16.79 14.19 24.07
N ARG A 69 16.51 13.55 25.22
CA ARG A 69 17.45 13.50 26.35
C ARG A 69 18.33 12.26 26.18
N LEU A 70 19.64 12.42 26.35
CA LEU A 70 20.66 11.38 26.12
C LEU A 70 20.48 10.10 26.95
N THR A 71 19.65 10.12 28.00
CA THR A 71 19.53 9.01 28.97
C THR A 71 18.11 8.50 29.20
N THR A 72 17.09 9.13 28.61
CA THR A 72 15.69 8.69 28.77
C THR A 72 14.94 8.93 27.47
N GLN A 73 14.61 7.85 26.78
CA GLN A 73 13.68 7.87 25.65
C GLN A 73 12.29 8.25 26.19
N GLY A 74 11.82 9.45 25.86
CA GLY A 74 10.41 9.80 26.06
C GLY A 74 9.52 8.91 25.18
N ALA A 75 8.23 8.84 25.50
CA ALA A 75 7.20 8.01 24.82
C ALA A 75 7.01 8.25 23.31
N LYS A 76 7.84 9.08 22.68
CA LYS A 76 8.12 9.09 21.25
C LYS A 76 9.63 9.04 21.07
N GLY A 77 10.17 7.83 21.05
CA GLY A 77 11.49 7.62 20.47
C GLY A 77 11.49 8.06 19.01
N ASP A 78 12.68 8.30 18.50
CA ASP A 78 13.10 8.39 17.10
C ASP A 78 12.56 7.25 16.20
N SER A 79 12.04 6.17 16.80
CA SER A 79 11.38 5.03 16.16
C SER A 79 9.84 4.97 16.36
N GLY A 80 9.24 5.92 17.08
CA GLY A 80 7.83 5.90 17.44
C GLY A 80 6.92 6.45 16.33
N ALA A 81 6.18 5.55 15.67
CA ALA A 81 5.08 5.92 14.78
C ALA A 81 4.19 6.98 15.45
N ALA A 82 3.91 8.08 14.76
CA ALA A 82 2.95 9.04 15.22
C ALA A 82 1.62 8.31 15.45
N PHE A 83 1.21 8.20 16.72
CA PHE A 83 -0.07 7.66 17.17
C PHE A 83 -1.20 7.98 16.18
N THR A 84 -1.50 7.01 15.32
CA THR A 84 -2.81 6.86 14.70
C THR A 84 -3.46 5.84 15.60
N LEU A 85 -4.15 6.32 16.63
CA LEU A 85 -5.04 5.48 17.41
C LEU A 85 -6.05 4.90 16.42
N ASP A 86 -6.14 3.58 16.38
CA ASP A 86 -7.18 2.87 15.64
C ASP A 86 -8.53 3.39 16.14
N THR A 87 -9.41 3.74 15.22
CA THR A 87 -10.62 4.47 15.54
C THR A 87 -11.50 3.58 16.41
N SER A 88 -11.90 4.10 17.57
CA SER A 88 -12.94 3.60 18.49
C SER A 88 -12.58 2.81 19.75
N ASP A 89 -11.32 2.47 20.06
CA ASP A 89 -11.06 1.76 21.33
C ASP A 89 -10.98 2.73 22.53
N PHE A 90 -12.13 3.13 23.09
CA PHE A 90 -12.18 3.88 24.35
C PHE A 90 -13.38 3.52 25.26
N SER A 91 -13.06 3.11 26.48
CA SER A 91 -13.95 3.17 27.64
C SER A 91 -14.13 4.62 28.12
N SER A 92 -15.35 5.08 28.38
CA SER A 92 -15.56 6.43 28.94
C SER A 92 -14.95 6.50 30.36
N ARG A 93 -14.04 7.44 30.58
CA ARG A 93 -13.42 7.69 31.89
C ARG A 93 -13.34 9.19 32.21
N GLY A 94 -14.51 9.82 32.26
CA GLY A 94 -14.74 11.08 32.98
C GLY A 94 -13.77 12.24 32.71
N ARG A 95 -13.48 13.02 33.77
CA ARG A 95 -12.74 14.29 33.74
C ARG A 95 -11.24 14.13 34.04
N ASP A 96 -10.58 13.10 33.49
CA ASP A 96 -9.13 12.94 33.65
C ASP A 96 -8.38 13.73 32.56
N PRO A 97 -7.74 14.87 32.87
CA PRO A 97 -7.03 15.70 31.89
C PRO A 97 -5.66 15.12 31.46
N SER A 98 -5.24 13.97 32.02
CA SER A 98 -3.93 13.35 31.74
C SER A 98 -3.92 12.43 30.52
N ARG A 99 -5.08 12.15 29.91
CA ARG A 99 -5.20 11.42 28.64
C ARG A 99 -5.99 12.25 27.64
N ILE A 100 -5.45 12.36 26.42
CA ILE A 100 -6.05 13.11 25.30
C ILE A 100 -7.45 12.54 25.04
N SER A 101 -8.50 13.24 25.47
CA SER A 101 -9.86 12.89 25.09
C SER A 101 -10.01 13.25 23.62
N ASN A 102 -10.33 12.29 22.77
CA ASN A 102 -10.65 12.58 21.37
C ASN A 102 -12.09 13.13 21.22
N PHE A 103 -12.54 13.90 22.21
CA PHE A 103 -13.86 14.52 22.24
C PHE A 103 -13.98 15.59 21.16
N ASP A 104 -12.87 16.29 20.85
CA ASP A 104 -12.80 17.22 19.73
C ASP A 104 -12.95 16.45 18.41
N PRO A 105 -14.03 16.67 17.64
CA PRO A 105 -14.22 16.04 16.33
C PRO A 105 -13.07 16.30 15.36
N GLY A 106 -12.34 17.42 15.52
CA GLY A 106 -11.17 17.76 14.70
C GLY A 106 -9.89 16.98 15.07
N MET A 107 -9.89 16.26 16.19
CA MET A 107 -8.78 15.38 16.61
C MET A 107 -9.08 13.90 16.34
N LYS A 108 -10.31 13.55 15.93
CA LYS A 108 -10.67 12.18 15.55
C LYS A 108 -9.86 11.78 14.33
N GLY A 109 -9.17 10.64 14.44
CA GLY A 109 -8.59 10.00 13.25
C GLY A 109 -9.71 9.74 12.24
N SER A 110 -9.44 9.94 10.96
CA SER A 110 -10.35 9.48 9.92
C SER A 110 -10.26 7.96 9.81
N ASP A 111 -11.39 7.31 9.57
CA ASP A 111 -11.38 5.89 9.22
C ASP A 111 -10.57 5.73 7.94
N ARG A 112 -9.47 4.99 8.03
CA ARG A 112 -8.65 4.61 6.89
C ARG A 112 -8.96 3.17 6.56
N VAL A 113 -9.45 2.94 5.35
CA VAL A 113 -9.56 1.59 4.82
C VAL A 113 -8.20 1.22 4.23
N ASP A 114 -7.59 0.15 4.70
CA ASP A 114 -6.40 -0.48 4.11
C ASP A 114 -6.63 -1.99 4.11
N ILE A 115 -7.30 -2.47 3.06
CA ILE A 115 -7.71 -3.86 2.95
C ILE A 115 -6.87 -4.54 1.88
N VAL A 116 -6.34 -5.72 2.21
CA VAL A 116 -5.69 -6.60 1.24
C VAL A 116 -6.61 -7.79 0.97
N VAL A 117 -6.99 -7.96 -0.30
CA VAL A 117 -7.81 -9.06 -0.79
C VAL A 117 -6.94 -9.99 -1.60
N ASN A 118 -6.97 -11.28 -1.28
CA ASN A 118 -6.36 -12.30 -2.14
C ASN A 118 -7.38 -12.72 -3.19
N LEU A 119 -6.95 -12.74 -4.45
CA LEU A 119 -7.77 -13.23 -5.54
C LEU A 119 -7.35 -14.65 -5.89
N PHE A 120 -8.34 -15.54 -5.92
CA PHE A 120 -8.20 -16.94 -6.26
C PHE A 120 -8.76 -17.19 -7.66
N PRO A 121 -8.24 -18.21 -8.36
CA PRO A 121 -8.79 -18.61 -9.65
C PRO A 121 -10.24 -19.07 -9.47
N ALA A 122 -11.17 -18.57 -10.30
CA ALA A 122 -12.56 -19.04 -10.26
C ALA A 122 -12.65 -20.48 -10.82
N GLU A 123 -11.89 -20.75 -11.88
CA GLU A 123 -11.68 -22.09 -12.41
C GLU A 123 -10.22 -22.51 -12.25
N VAL A 124 -9.98 -23.74 -11.83
CA VAL A 124 -8.63 -24.31 -11.74
C VAL A 124 -8.13 -24.67 -13.14
N VAL A 125 -7.83 -23.64 -13.94
CA VAL A 125 -7.15 -23.81 -15.22
C VAL A 125 -5.67 -23.93 -14.93
N ASN A 126 -5.19 -25.17 -14.83
CA ASN A 126 -3.76 -25.44 -14.75
C ASN A 126 -3.11 -25.05 -16.07
N GLN A 127 -2.26 -24.03 -16.05
CA GLN A 127 -1.44 -23.68 -17.19
C GLN A 127 -0.09 -24.34 -17.08
N VAL A 128 0.49 -24.77 -18.20
CA VAL A 128 1.85 -25.29 -18.21
C VAL A 128 2.74 -24.23 -18.83
N VAL A 129 3.44 -23.47 -17.98
CA VAL A 129 4.42 -22.46 -18.41
C VAL A 129 5.80 -23.05 -18.24
N ALA A 130 6.53 -23.23 -19.34
CA ALA A 130 7.86 -23.85 -19.36
C ALA A 130 7.92 -25.23 -18.65
N GLY A 131 6.87 -26.05 -18.82
CA GLY A 131 6.79 -27.39 -18.22
C GLY A 131 6.38 -27.42 -16.75
N ILE A 132 6.15 -26.25 -16.12
CA ILE A 132 5.69 -26.14 -14.74
C ILE A 132 4.20 -25.80 -14.74
N SER A 133 3.40 -26.59 -14.02
CA SER A 133 2.01 -26.25 -13.79
C SER A 133 1.91 -25.02 -12.89
N THR A 134 1.30 -23.96 -13.40
CA THR A 134 1.07 -22.70 -12.72
C THR A 134 -0.42 -22.42 -12.62
N ILE A 135 -0.77 -21.72 -11.54
CA ILE A 135 -2.15 -21.29 -11.25
C ILE A 135 -2.14 -19.77 -11.20
N SER A 136 -3.14 -19.16 -11.83
CA SER A 136 -3.37 -17.72 -11.78
C SER A 136 -3.71 -17.28 -10.37
N LYS A 137 -3.13 -16.16 -9.94
CA LYS A 137 -3.39 -15.60 -8.61
C LYS A 137 -3.27 -14.09 -8.64
N GLY A 138 -3.96 -13.42 -7.73
CA GLY A 138 -3.87 -11.98 -7.60
C GLY A 138 -3.93 -11.50 -6.16
N THR A 139 -3.58 -10.24 -5.98
CA THR A 139 -3.75 -9.51 -4.74
C THR A 139 -4.23 -8.12 -5.08
N VAL A 140 -5.22 -7.66 -4.33
CA VAL A 140 -5.76 -6.30 -4.43
C VAL A 140 -5.54 -5.60 -3.11
N ARG A 141 -5.08 -4.36 -3.17
CA ARG A 141 -5.03 -3.48 -2.01
C ARG A 141 -5.98 -2.32 -2.25
N VAL A 142 -6.92 -2.15 -1.33
CA VAL A 142 -7.91 -1.06 -1.35
C VAL A 142 -7.54 -0.08 -0.25
N LEU A 143 -7.20 1.14 -0.64
CA LEU A 143 -6.83 2.24 0.23
C LEU A 143 -7.91 3.31 0.19
N SER A 144 -8.56 3.60 1.32
CA SER A 144 -9.32 4.84 1.46
C SER A 144 -8.43 5.90 2.07
N GLN A 145 -8.20 6.96 1.31
CA GLN A 145 -7.57 8.16 1.83
C GLN A 145 -8.70 9.05 2.38
N GLY A 146 -8.91 9.00 3.70
CA GLY A 146 -9.54 10.13 4.39
C GLY A 146 -8.70 11.37 4.12
N ASN A 147 -9.33 12.53 3.88
CA ASN A 147 -8.59 13.75 3.59
C ASN A 147 -7.52 13.98 4.67
N GLN A 148 -6.26 14.02 4.23
CA GLN A 148 -5.15 14.18 5.14
C GLN A 148 -5.29 15.53 5.85
N TYR A 149 -5.24 15.50 7.18
CA TYR A 149 -4.87 16.63 8.03
C TYR A 149 -5.70 17.91 7.89
N GLY A 150 -6.62 18.13 8.84
CA GLY A 150 -6.88 19.48 9.38
C GLY A 150 -7.36 20.55 8.40
N SER A 151 -7.82 20.20 7.20
CA SER A 151 -8.59 21.11 6.36
C SER A 151 -9.95 21.29 7.02
N GLY A 152 -10.08 22.32 7.85
CA GLY A 152 -11.28 22.69 8.61
C GLY A 152 -12.46 23.12 7.73
N SER A 153 -12.81 22.32 6.72
CA SER A 153 -13.94 22.54 5.83
C SER A 153 -14.33 21.20 5.20
N SER A 154 -15.33 20.56 5.80
CA SER A 154 -16.51 19.93 5.17
C SER A 154 -16.43 19.34 3.75
N SER A 155 -15.29 18.83 3.28
CA SER A 155 -15.23 18.16 1.98
C SER A 155 -15.57 16.67 2.17
N PRO A 156 -16.74 16.19 1.71
CA PRO A 156 -17.22 14.82 1.93
C PRO A 156 -16.53 13.78 1.05
N TYR A 157 -15.59 14.18 0.19
CA TYR A 157 -15.04 13.29 -0.84
C TYR A 157 -13.95 12.40 -0.26
N ARG A 158 -14.36 11.23 0.22
CA ARG A 158 -13.48 10.06 0.38
C ARG A 158 -12.96 9.71 -1.02
N SER A 159 -11.65 9.50 -1.17
CA SER A 159 -11.10 8.85 -2.36
C SER A 159 -10.67 7.45 -2.00
N VAL A 160 -10.89 6.52 -2.92
CA VAL A 160 -10.47 5.13 -2.79
C VAL A 160 -9.52 4.82 -3.92
N GLU A 161 -8.33 4.35 -3.58
CA GLU A 161 -7.37 3.83 -4.53
C GLU A 161 -7.36 2.31 -4.48
N VAL A 162 -7.47 1.68 -5.63
CA VAL A 162 -7.40 0.23 -5.80
C VAL A 162 -6.13 -0.11 -6.56
N TYR A 163 -5.29 -0.95 -5.96
CA TYR A 163 -4.07 -1.47 -6.56
C TYR A 163 -4.24 -2.98 -6.74
N LEU A 164 -4.28 -3.44 -7.97
CA LEU A 164 -4.34 -4.86 -8.29
C LEU A 164 -3.00 -5.30 -8.86
N GLN A 165 -2.54 -6.47 -8.42
CA GLN A 165 -1.43 -7.18 -9.03
C GLN A 165 -1.81 -8.64 -9.22
N SER A 166 -1.60 -9.17 -10.42
CA SER A 166 -1.78 -10.60 -10.72
C SER A 166 -0.51 -11.24 -11.24
N ARG A 167 -0.48 -12.58 -11.19
CA ARG A 167 0.59 -13.42 -11.74
C ARG A 167 0.00 -14.66 -12.39
N ASN A 168 0.71 -15.16 -13.39
CA ASN A 168 0.34 -16.33 -14.18
C ASN A 168 -1.05 -16.17 -14.83
N LEU A 169 -1.42 -14.96 -15.26
CA LEU A 169 -2.57 -14.82 -16.13
C LEU A 169 -2.26 -15.44 -17.51
N PRO A 170 -3.21 -16.18 -18.11
CA PRO A 170 -3.01 -16.68 -19.47
C PRO A 170 -2.76 -15.52 -20.45
N PRO A 171 -1.94 -15.72 -21.49
CA PRO A 171 -1.90 -14.76 -22.59
C PRO A 171 -3.27 -14.76 -23.28
N LEU A 172 -3.80 -13.57 -23.57
CA LEU A 172 -5.00 -13.39 -24.36
C LEU A 172 -4.63 -13.06 -25.81
N GLY A 173 -5.52 -13.40 -26.75
CA GLY A 173 -5.42 -12.92 -28.12
C GLY A 173 -5.73 -11.42 -28.21
N SER A 174 -5.45 -10.79 -29.36
CA SER A 174 -5.71 -9.36 -29.59
C SER A 174 -7.18 -8.94 -29.51
N GLU A 175 -8.08 -9.91 -29.47
CA GLU A 175 -9.53 -9.73 -29.42
C GLU A 175 -10.08 -9.74 -27.99
N ASN A 176 -9.23 -9.90 -26.96
CA ASN A 176 -9.68 -9.96 -25.57
C ASN A 176 -8.73 -9.22 -24.62
N TYR A 177 -9.30 -8.66 -23.55
CA TYR A 177 -8.58 -8.00 -22.46
C TYR A 177 -9.05 -8.54 -21.11
N TYR A 178 -8.22 -8.36 -20.08
CA TYR A 178 -8.72 -8.53 -18.73
C TYR A 178 -9.43 -7.25 -18.29
N GLU A 179 -10.59 -7.38 -17.67
CA GLU A 179 -11.25 -6.25 -17.02
C GLU A 179 -11.41 -6.53 -15.53
N VAL A 180 -11.19 -5.49 -14.72
CA VAL A 180 -11.28 -5.59 -13.28
C VAL A 180 -12.58 -4.92 -12.83
N TRP A 181 -13.34 -5.63 -12.02
CA TRP A 181 -14.64 -5.19 -11.54
C TRP A 181 -14.66 -5.15 -10.01
N LEU A 182 -15.25 -4.08 -9.48
CA LEU A 182 -15.75 -4.04 -8.12
C LEU A 182 -17.21 -4.48 -8.15
N VAL A 183 -17.54 -5.52 -7.39
CA VAL A 183 -18.87 -6.13 -7.39
C VAL A 183 -19.48 -5.94 -6.00
N ASP A 184 -20.72 -5.48 -5.95
CA ASP A 184 -21.58 -5.61 -4.77
C ASP A 184 -22.37 -6.92 -4.92
N THR A 185 -21.97 -7.96 -4.19
CA THR A 185 -22.57 -9.29 -4.26
C THR A 185 -24.02 -9.31 -3.79
N SER A 186 -24.45 -8.32 -3.00
CA SER A 186 -25.83 -8.23 -2.51
C SER A 186 -26.79 -7.71 -3.57
N SER A 187 -26.38 -6.71 -4.36
CA SER A 187 -27.18 -6.13 -5.45
C SER A 187 -26.87 -6.73 -6.82
N GLY A 188 -25.72 -7.41 -6.95
CA GLY A 188 -25.20 -7.89 -8.22
C GLY A 188 -24.68 -6.76 -9.13
N TYR A 189 -24.53 -5.54 -8.63
CA TYR A 189 -24.11 -4.39 -9.43
C TYR A 189 -22.58 -4.37 -9.61
N PRO A 190 -22.06 -4.50 -10.85
CA PRO A 190 -20.64 -4.43 -11.12
C PRO A 190 -20.21 -3.02 -11.53
N ILE A 191 -19.04 -2.59 -11.08
CA ILE A 191 -18.40 -1.33 -11.44
C ILE A 191 -17.05 -1.65 -12.06
N SER A 192 -16.86 -1.30 -13.34
CA SER A 192 -15.55 -1.42 -13.99
C SER A 192 -14.54 -0.50 -13.32
N LEU A 193 -13.38 -1.07 -12.99
CA LEU A 193 -12.20 -0.37 -12.51
C LEU A 193 -11.16 -0.17 -13.62
N GLY A 194 -11.41 -0.74 -14.81
CA GLY A 194 -10.57 -0.59 -15.99
C GLY A 194 -9.95 -1.88 -16.50
N LEU A 195 -9.33 -1.74 -17.67
CA LEU A 195 -8.72 -2.82 -18.44
C LEU A 195 -7.28 -3.09 -17.99
N MET A 196 -6.85 -4.33 -18.18
CA MET A 196 -5.54 -4.82 -17.83
C MET A 196 -5.02 -5.80 -18.88
N GLU A 197 -3.73 -5.73 -19.17
CA GLU A 197 -3.06 -6.66 -20.07
C GLU A 197 -2.11 -7.58 -19.28
N SER A 198 -1.99 -8.84 -19.72
CA SER A 198 -0.96 -9.73 -19.19
C SER A 198 0.41 -9.28 -19.71
N GLY A 199 1.21 -8.65 -18.84
CA GLY A 199 2.56 -8.23 -19.15
C GLY A 199 3.58 -9.38 -19.21
N ILE A 200 4.86 -9.01 -19.34
CA ILE A 200 6.00 -9.94 -19.38
C ILE A 200 5.99 -10.85 -18.14
N GLY A 201 6.16 -12.16 -18.36
CA GLY A 201 6.12 -13.14 -17.27
C GLY A 201 4.72 -13.38 -16.70
N SER A 202 3.68 -13.09 -17.47
CA SER A 202 2.28 -13.27 -17.09
C SER A 202 1.88 -12.48 -15.84
N THR A 203 2.53 -11.34 -15.59
CA THR A 203 2.17 -10.43 -14.51
C THR A 203 1.40 -9.25 -15.05
N ALA A 204 0.34 -8.87 -14.34
CA ALA A 204 -0.46 -7.72 -14.72
C ALA A 204 -0.71 -6.83 -13.51
N GLN A 205 -0.89 -5.52 -13.75
CA GLN A 205 -1.07 -4.52 -12.71
C GLN A 205 -2.12 -3.51 -13.15
N LEU A 206 -2.94 -3.07 -12.21
CA LEU A 206 -3.91 -1.99 -12.40
C LEU A 206 -3.85 -1.07 -11.18
N ARG A 207 -3.90 0.24 -11.43
CA ARG A 207 -4.14 1.26 -10.41
C ARG A 207 -5.36 2.06 -10.83
N PHE A 208 -6.36 2.11 -9.97
CA PHE A 208 -7.58 2.86 -10.20
C PHE A 208 -7.91 3.76 -9.00
N GLN A 209 -8.53 4.91 -9.27
CA GLN A 209 -8.96 5.85 -8.24
C GLN A 209 -10.45 6.13 -8.39
N LEU A 210 -11.21 5.82 -7.35
CA LEU A 210 -12.62 6.16 -7.24
C LEU A 210 -12.78 7.44 -6.43
N ASN A 211 -13.63 8.33 -6.92
CA ASN A 211 -14.15 9.45 -6.16
C ASN A 211 -15.41 8.97 -5.41
N GLY A 212 -15.36 8.96 -4.09
CA GLY A 212 -16.46 8.52 -3.22
C GLY A 212 -16.11 7.31 -2.37
N GLU A 213 -17.15 6.71 -1.80
CA GLU A 213 -17.03 5.51 -0.98
C GLU A 213 -16.93 4.25 -1.83
N LEU A 214 -16.25 3.24 -1.30
CA LEU A 214 -16.21 1.91 -1.91
C LEU A 214 -17.62 1.29 -1.83
N LYS A 215 -18.26 1.08 -2.99
CA LYS A 215 -19.57 0.45 -3.11
C LYS A 215 -19.44 -0.95 -3.72
N GLY A 216 -18.86 -1.86 -2.97
CA GLY A 216 -18.71 -3.26 -3.34
C GLY A 216 -17.99 -4.05 -2.26
N ASP A 217 -18.24 -5.35 -2.25
CA ASP A 217 -17.74 -6.31 -1.27
C ASP A 217 -16.95 -7.46 -1.93
N ALA A 218 -16.74 -7.41 -3.25
CA ALA A 218 -15.86 -8.32 -3.97
C ALA A 218 -15.11 -7.64 -5.12
N ILE A 219 -13.95 -8.20 -5.47
CA ILE A 219 -13.21 -7.87 -6.68
C ILE A 219 -13.21 -9.09 -7.59
N MET A 220 -13.46 -8.84 -8.87
CA MET A 220 -13.51 -9.83 -9.92
C MET A 220 -12.62 -9.41 -11.10
N VAL A 221 -11.97 -10.36 -11.75
CA VAL A 221 -11.26 -10.15 -13.00
C VAL A 221 -11.84 -11.09 -14.04
N THR A 222 -12.30 -10.55 -15.17
CA THR A 222 -12.92 -11.30 -16.27
C THR A 222 -12.11 -11.18 -17.56
N VAL A 223 -12.40 -12.04 -18.54
CA VAL A 223 -11.91 -11.90 -19.92
C VAL A 223 -13.01 -11.26 -20.77
N GLU A 224 -12.79 -10.03 -21.21
CA GLU A 224 -13.75 -9.25 -21.99
C GLU A 224 -13.33 -9.18 -23.46
N PRO A 225 -14.29 -9.24 -24.41
CA PRO A 225 -14.01 -9.06 -25.83
C PRO A 225 -13.61 -7.61 -26.13
N PHE A 226 -12.86 -7.40 -27.21
CA PHE A 226 -12.54 -6.07 -27.71
C PHE A 226 -12.73 -5.97 -29.23
N PRO A 227 -13.60 -5.08 -29.73
CA PRO A 227 -14.38 -4.08 -28.97
C PRO A 227 -15.53 -4.70 -28.16
N ASP A 228 -15.73 -4.20 -26.95
CA ASP A 228 -16.85 -4.61 -26.09
C ASP A 228 -18.13 -3.85 -26.44
N ILE A 229 -19.25 -4.57 -26.49
CA ILE A 229 -20.60 -4.06 -26.81
C ILE A 229 -21.51 -4.14 -25.57
N ASP A 230 -21.23 -5.02 -24.61
CA ASP A 230 -22.04 -5.22 -23.42
C ASP A 230 -21.29 -4.69 -22.18
N PRO A 231 -21.72 -3.60 -21.55
CA PRO A 231 -20.98 -2.98 -20.44
C PRO A 231 -21.03 -3.80 -19.12
N ARG A 232 -21.48 -5.05 -19.19
CA ARG A 232 -21.58 -5.97 -18.05
C ARG A 232 -20.40 -6.94 -18.10
N PRO A 233 -19.90 -7.39 -16.94
CA PRO A 233 -18.88 -8.42 -16.91
C PRO A 233 -19.38 -9.67 -17.62
N THR A 234 -18.53 -10.23 -18.47
CA THR A 234 -18.72 -11.57 -19.03
C THR A 234 -18.78 -12.63 -17.93
N GLU A 235 -19.30 -13.80 -18.29
CA GLU A 235 -19.33 -14.98 -17.43
C GLU A 235 -17.93 -15.61 -17.25
N ASN A 236 -16.93 -15.20 -18.04
CA ASN A 236 -15.58 -15.75 -18.01
C ASN A 236 -14.74 -15.11 -16.89
N VAL A 237 -15.04 -15.50 -15.66
CA VAL A 237 -14.32 -15.04 -14.46
C VAL A 237 -13.00 -15.80 -14.32
N VAL A 238 -11.90 -15.06 -14.20
CA VAL A 238 -10.55 -15.63 -14.06
C VAL A 238 -10.07 -15.55 -12.63
N LEU A 239 -10.27 -14.42 -11.96
CA LEU A 239 -9.88 -14.23 -10.57
C LEU A 239 -11.04 -13.63 -9.77
N TYR A 240 -11.22 -14.07 -8.53
CA TYR A 240 -12.25 -13.56 -7.63
C TYR A 240 -11.74 -13.49 -6.20
N GLY A 241 -12.19 -12.49 -5.44
CA GLY A 241 -11.94 -12.41 -4.00
C GLY A 241 -12.82 -11.38 -3.30
N GLU A 242 -13.23 -11.68 -2.08
CA GLU A 242 -14.13 -10.83 -1.29
C GLU A 242 -13.38 -9.84 -0.39
N ILE A 243 -13.88 -8.60 -0.36
CA ILE A 243 -13.42 -7.50 0.48
C ILE A 243 -14.07 -7.66 1.86
N GLY A 244 -13.29 -8.11 2.85
CA GLY A 244 -13.75 -8.23 4.23
C GLY A 244 -13.82 -9.65 4.78
N GLN A 245 -13.47 -10.66 3.98
CA GLN A 245 -13.24 -11.99 4.54
C GLN A 245 -11.98 -11.99 5.42
N THR A 246 -12.18 -11.89 6.74
CA THR A 246 -11.19 -12.40 7.69
C THR A 246 -11.02 -13.89 7.37
N ARG A 247 -9.79 -14.41 7.25
CA ARG A 247 -9.35 -15.74 6.75
C ARG A 247 -10.19 -17.02 7.06
N LYS A 248 -11.29 -16.96 7.81
CA LYS A 248 -12.07 -18.10 8.30
C LYS A 248 -13.28 -18.53 7.47
N GLN A 249 -13.71 -17.83 6.44
CA GLN A 249 -14.82 -18.31 5.60
C GLN A 249 -14.65 -17.76 4.19
N VAL A 250 -14.25 -18.59 3.24
CA VAL A 250 -14.50 -18.36 1.81
C VAL A 250 -15.78 -19.12 1.48
N ASN A 251 -16.93 -18.47 1.61
CA ASN A 251 -18.17 -19.02 1.09
C ASN A 251 -18.36 -18.44 -0.30
N MET A 252 -18.02 -19.19 -1.35
CA MET A 252 -18.36 -18.77 -2.71
C MET A 252 -19.89 -18.57 -2.81
N PRO A 253 -20.39 -17.45 -3.35
CA PRO A 253 -21.82 -17.24 -3.52
C PRO A 253 -22.41 -18.34 -4.41
N ALA A 254 -23.53 -18.95 -3.98
CA ALA A 254 -24.17 -20.05 -4.70
C ALA A 254 -24.64 -19.67 -6.12
N SER A 255 -24.83 -18.38 -6.39
CA SER A 255 -25.18 -17.86 -7.72
C SER A 255 -24.09 -18.07 -8.77
N PHE A 256 -22.82 -18.11 -8.38
CA PHE A 256 -21.70 -18.42 -9.29
C PHE A 256 -21.46 -19.94 -9.42
N ALA A 257 -21.84 -20.73 -8.43
CA ALA A 257 -21.80 -22.20 -8.52
C ALA A 257 -22.92 -22.76 -9.42
N MET A 258 -24.03 -22.04 -9.63
CA MET A 258 -25.16 -22.53 -10.42
C MET A 258 -24.92 -22.48 -11.94
N VAL A 259 -23.95 -21.67 -12.42
CA VAL A 259 -23.47 -21.72 -13.82
C VAL A 259 -22.51 -22.91 -14.05
N MET A 260 -21.95 -23.49 -12.99
CA MET A 260 -20.98 -24.60 -13.04
C MET A 260 -21.63 -26.00 -13.05
N ALA A 261 -22.96 -26.09 -13.16
CA ALA A 261 -23.71 -27.35 -13.14
C ALA A 261 -24.51 -27.62 -14.43
N ARG A 262 -24.15 -26.97 -15.55
CA ARG A 262 -24.70 -27.27 -16.88
C ARG A 262 -23.60 -27.48 -17.91
#